data_AF-A0AAV5YS73-F1
#
_entry.id   AF-A0AAV5YS73-F1
#
_cell.length_a   1.000
_cell.length_b   1.000
_cell.length_c   1.000
_cell.angle_alpha   90.00
_cell.angle_beta   90.00
_cell.angle_gamma   90.00
#
_symmetry.space_group_name_H-M   'P 1'
#
loop_
_entity.id
_entity.type
_entity.pdbx_description
1 polymer ?
#
loop_
_entity_poly.entity_id
_entity_poly.type
_entity_poly.pdbx_seq_one_letter_code
_entity_poly.pdbx_strand_id
1 'polypeptide(L)' 'MNASACVMCGTYGAVGVDLHVADLESSRVFLHEDQFFPGYVLLVLRRHASELYELSAAERRLLIEEVSRVAEAL' A
#
# COMPACT_ATOMS: atom_id res chain seq x y z
N MET A 1 -12.75 6.76 -9.55
CA MET A 1 -11.88 7.95 -9.38
C MET A 1 -10.61 7.73 -10.17
N ASN A 2 -9.98 8.76 -10.76
CA ASN A 2 -8.71 8.60 -11.48
C ASN A 2 -7.52 8.95 -10.58
N ALA A 3 -6.31 8.57 -10.99
CA ALA A 3 -5.09 8.73 -10.17
C ALA A 3 -4.81 10.19 -9.77
N SER A 4 -5.06 11.16 -10.66
CA SER A 4 -4.76 12.58 -10.41
C SER A 4 -5.68 13.23 -9.37
N ALA A 5 -6.86 12.68 -9.13
CA ALA A 5 -7.81 13.15 -8.11
C ALA A 5 -7.84 12.25 -6.86
N CYS A 6 -7.02 11.19 -6.82
CA CYS A 6 -7.00 10.22 -5.74
C CYS A 6 -6.10 10.70 -4.59
N VAL A 7 -6.68 10.89 -3.40
CA VAL A 7 -5.93 11.28 -2.20
C VAL A 7 -4.85 10.24 -1.87
N MET A 8 -5.15 8.95 -2.01
CA MET A 8 -4.16 7.90 -1.75
C MET A 8 -2.95 8.00 -2.69
N CYS A 9 -3.18 8.32 -3.97
CA CYS A 9 -2.08 8.53 -4.93
C CYS A 9 -1.30 9.82 -4.65
N GLY A 10 -1.98 10.90 -4.24
CA GLY A 10 -1.31 12.16 -3.89
C GLY A 10 -0.44 12.02 -2.64
N THR A 11 -0.98 11.40 -1.58
CA THR A 11 -0.30 11.27 -0.28
C THR A 11 0.75 10.17 -0.30
N TYR A 12 0.43 8.96 -0.77
CA TYR A 12 1.31 7.79 -0.68
C TYR A 12 2.05 7.47 -1.99
N GLY A 13 1.68 8.13 -3.09
CA GLY A 13 2.32 7.95 -4.40
C GLY A 13 3.61 8.75 -4.59
N ALA A 14 3.88 9.76 -3.75
CA ALA A 14 5.12 10.54 -3.81
C ALA A 14 6.31 9.82 -3.13
N VAL A 15 7.53 10.21 -3.51
CA VAL A 15 8.77 9.76 -2.86
C VAL A 15 9.06 10.69 -1.68
N GLY A 16 9.52 10.15 -0.55
CA GLY A 16 9.89 10.95 0.63
C GLY A 16 8.70 11.36 1.50
N VAL A 17 7.62 10.60 1.46
CA VAL A 17 6.43 10.79 2.30
C VAL A 17 6.75 10.30 3.71
N ASP A 18 6.31 11.06 4.71
CA ASP A 18 6.42 10.66 6.11
C ASP A 18 5.78 9.28 6.34
N LEU A 19 6.32 8.54 7.31
CA LEU A 19 5.86 7.19 7.68
C LEU A 19 6.11 6.10 6.63
N HIS A 20 6.76 6.38 5.50
CA HIS A 20 7.23 5.35 4.58
C HIS A 20 8.20 4.38 5.26
N VAL A 21 8.00 3.09 5.06
CA VAL A 21 8.81 2.01 5.65
C VAL A 21 9.62 1.31 4.57
N ALA A 22 8.97 0.85 3.50
CA ALA A 22 9.60 0.06 2.46
C ALA A 22 8.83 0.13 1.14
N ASP A 23 9.56 -0.01 0.04
CA ASP A 23 9.00 -0.27 -1.28
C ASP A 23 8.99 -1.77 -1.55
N LEU A 24 7.86 -2.30 -1.98
CA LEU A 24 7.70 -3.68 -2.45
C LEU A 24 7.47 -3.69 -3.97
N GLU A 25 7.23 -4.87 -4.54
CA GLU A 25 7.07 -5.05 -5.99
C GLU A 25 5.77 -4.39 -6.47
N SER A 26 4.64 -4.70 -5.82
CA SER A 26 3.32 -4.19 -6.21
C SER A 26 2.85 -3.02 -5.36
N SER A 27 3.40 -2.88 -4.15
CA SER A 27 2.94 -1.94 -3.14
C SER A 27 4.08 -1.18 -2.45
N ARG A 28 3.69 -0.23 -1.59
CA ARG A 28 4.56 0.48 -0.66
C ARG A 28 3.98 0.37 0.73
N VAL A 29 4.83 0.19 1.72
CA VAL A 29 4.46 0.04 3.12
C VAL A 29 4.63 1.37 3.83
N PHE A 30 3.60 1.78 4.56
CA PHE A 30 3.60 2.97 5.41
C PHE A 30 3.13 2.59 6.80
N LEU A 31 3.69 3.19 7.86
CA LEU A 31 3.03 3.20 9.16
C LEU A 31 1.77 4.05 9.06
N HIS A 32 0.67 3.59 9.67
CA HIS A 32 -0.52 4.41 9.82
C HIS A 32 -0.24 5.54 10.84
N GLU A 33 -0.70 6.76 10.60
CA GLU A 33 -0.47 7.89 11.51
C GLU A 33 -1.09 7.66 12.89
N ASP A 34 -2.34 7.19 12.88
CA ASP A 34 -3.03 6.74 14.08
C ASP A 34 -2.61 5.30 14.37
N GLN A 35 -1.49 5.13 15.06
CA GLN A 35 -1.00 3.84 15.59
C GLN A 35 -1.92 3.33 16.71
N PHE A 36 -3.19 3.03 16.38
CA PHE A 36 -4.16 2.44 17.31
C PHE A 36 -3.64 1.15 17.93
N PHE A 37 -2.77 0.43 17.22
CA PHE A 37 -1.94 -0.66 17.72
C PHE A 37 -0.52 -0.55 17.15
N PRO A 38 0.52 -0.96 17.89
CA PRO A 38 1.90 -0.95 17.40
C PRO A 38 2.04 -1.78 16.12
N GLY A 39 2.71 -1.21 15.11
CA GLY A 39 2.94 -1.89 13.84
C GLY A 39 1.76 -1.81 12.89
N TYR A 40 0.75 -0.96 13.15
CA TYR A 40 -0.31 -0.75 12.17
C TYR A 40 0.27 -0.12 10.90
N VAL A 41 0.21 -0.87 9.80
CA VAL A 41 0.73 -0.44 8.50
C VAL A 41 -0.35 -0.45 7.42
N LEU A 42 -0.13 0.37 6.40
CA LEU A 42 -0.86 0.38 5.14
C LEU A 42 0.05 -0.14 4.04
N LEU A 43 -0.47 -1.05 3.21
CA LEU A 43 0.13 -1.42 1.93
C LEU A 43 -0.66 -0.72 0.82
N VAL A 44 -0.03 0.24 0.16
CA VAL A 44 -0.65 1.03 -0.91
C VAL A 44 -0.07 0.61 -2.25
N LEU A 45 -0.94 0.26 -3.21
CA LEU A 45 -0.52 -0.14 -4.55
C LEU A 45 0.25 0.98 -5.28
N ARG A 46 1.31 0.60 -6.01
CA ARG A 46 2.07 1.54 -6.86
C ARG A 46 1.26 2.06 -8.04
N ARG A 47 0.31 1.26 -8.52
CA ARG A 47 -0.68 1.62 -9.55
C ARG A 47 -2.00 1.98 -8.89
N HIS A 48 -2.67 3.02 -9.39
CA HIS A 48 -4.03 3.34 -8.97
C HIS A 48 -4.99 2.20 -9.32
N ALA A 49 -5.68 1.72 -8.29
CA ALA A 49 -6.89 0.91 -8.35
C ALA A 49 -7.77 1.33 -7.18
N SER A 50 -9.08 1.36 -7.39
CA SER A 50 -10.06 1.66 -6.35
C SER A 50 -10.57 0.39 -5.69
N GLU A 51 -10.59 -0.73 -6.42
CA GLU A 51 -11.19 -1.98 -5.94
C GLU A 51 -10.35 -3.20 -6.31
N LEU A 52 -10.36 -4.25 -5.46
CA LEU A 52 -9.56 -5.46 -5.67
C LEU A 52 -9.93 -6.23 -6.96
N TYR A 53 -11.18 -6.11 -7.43
CA TYR A 53 -11.60 -6.76 -8.67
C TYR A 53 -11.06 -6.07 -9.93
N GLU A 54 -10.49 -4.87 -9.83
CA GLU A 54 -9.82 -4.16 -10.93
C GLU A 54 -8.38 -4.65 -11.15
N LEU A 55 -7.88 -5.51 -10.27
CA LEU A 55 -6.58 -6.16 -10.38
C LEU A 55 -6.71 -7.43 -11.22
N SER A 56 -5.67 -7.78 -11.95
CA SER A 56 -5.51 -9.13 -12.48
C SER A 56 -5.38 -10.14 -11.33
N ALA A 57 -5.60 -11.43 -11.63
CA ALA A 57 -5.40 -12.48 -10.65
C ALA A 57 -3.95 -12.54 -10.13
N ALA A 58 -2.97 -12.22 -11.00
CA ALA A 58 -1.57 -12.18 -10.64
C ALA A 58 -1.26 -11.01 -9.69
N GLU A 59 -1.75 -9.80 -9.97
CA GLU A 59 -1.59 -8.62 -9.10
C GLU A 59 -2.22 -8.87 -7.72
N ARG A 60 -3.45 -9.41 -7.67
CA ARG A 60 -4.10 -9.73 -6.39
C ARG A 60 -3.29 -10.72 -5.57
N ARG A 61 -2.80 -11.79 -6.21
CA ARG A 61 -1.98 -12.81 -5.52
C ARG A 61 -0.72 -12.17 -4.96
N LEU A 62 0.01 -11.39 -5.76
CA LEU A 62 1.23 -10.72 -5.32
C LEU A 62 0.97 -9.79 -4.14
N LEU A 63 -0.11 -9.00 -4.17
CA LEU A 63 -0.49 -8.13 -3.06
C LEU A 63 -0.74 -8.93 -1.76
N ILE A 64 -1.42 -10.07 -1.82
CA ILE A 64 -1.68 -10.91 -0.64
C ILE A 64 -0.40 -11.56 -0.09
N GLU A 65 0.52 -11.97 -0.96
CA GLU A 65 1.85 -12.45 -0.53
C GLU A 65 2.64 -11.33 0.15
N GLU A 66 2.58 -10.10 -0.37
CA GLU A 66 3.21 -8.93 0.26
C GLU A 66 2.59 -8.61 1.63
N VAL A 67 1.26 -8.64 1.76
CA VAL A 67 0.56 -8.52 3.06
C VAL A 67 1.08 -9.56 4.05
N SER A 68 1.20 -10.81 3.61
CA SER A 68 1.62 -11.91 4.49
C SER A 68 3.06 -11.73 4.97
N ARG A 69 3.98 -11.33 4.08
CA ARG A 69 5.38 -11.05 4.42
C ARG A 69 5.53 -9.86 5.36
N VAL A 70 4.77 -8.80 5.15
CA VAL A 70 4.80 -7.64 6.05
C VAL A 70 4.25 -8.03 7.42
N ALA A 71 3.14 -8.77 7.48
CA ALA A 71 2.58 -9.25 8.74
C ALA A 71 3.52 -10.15 9.53
N GLU A 72 4.35 -10.97 8.87
CA GLU A 72 5.38 -11.79 9.52
C GLU A 72 6.51 -10.93 10.14
N ALA A 73 6.75 -9.73 9.61
CA ALA A 73 7.82 -8.84 10.05
C ALA A 73 7.41 -7.85 11.17
N LEU A 74 6.11 -7.78 11.50
CA LEU A 74 5.55 -6.92 12.55
C LEU A 74 5.56 -7.62 13.92
#